data_AF-A0A2D4LQ45-F1
#
_entry.id   AF-A0A2D4LQ45-F1
#
_cell.length_a   1.000
_cell.length_b   1.000
_cell.length_c   1.000
_cell.angle_alpha   90.00
_cell.angle_beta   90.00
_cell.angle_gamma   90.00
#
_symmetry.space_group_name_H-M   'P 1'
#
loop_
_entity.id
_entity.type
_entity.pdbx_description
1 polymer ?
#
loop_
_entity_poly.entity_id
_entity_poly.type
_entity_poly.pdbx_seq_one_letter_code
_entity_poly.pdbx_strand_id
1 'polypeptide(L)'
;MDRVVPLRPLIRRGSRSAPWFTGELREMKRRKRRLESSWRASHSESDRTLIKAHVRAYLVAIKAEKRSHFTALIASSENRPAALFRVTRSLIHRDAREDPLEGRAED
;
A
#
# COMPACT_ATOMS: atom_id res chain seq x y z
N MET A 1 -10.85 -32.52 23.60
CA MET A 1 -10.76 -31.61 22.43
C MET A 1 -10.02 -30.37 22.91
N ASP A 2 -8.68 -30.40 22.90
CA ASP A 2 -7.88 -29.29 23.39
C ASP A 2 -8.01 -28.09 22.46
N ARG A 3 -8.54 -27.00 23.03
CA ARG A 3 -8.72 -25.73 22.34
C ARG A 3 -7.35 -25.05 22.31
N VAL A 4 -6.60 -25.25 21.24
CA VAL A 4 -5.34 -24.55 21.00
C VAL A 4 -5.67 -23.07 20.80
N VAL A 5 -5.61 -22.30 21.89
CA VAL A 5 -5.78 -20.84 21.89
C VAL A 5 -4.39 -20.22 22.03
N PRO A 6 -4.01 -19.27 21.15
CA PRO A 6 -2.72 -18.62 21.26
C PRO A 6 -2.62 -17.85 22.60
N LEU A 7 -1.56 -18.12 23.37
CA LEU A 7 -1.29 -17.49 24.67
C LEU A 7 -1.04 -15.97 24.58
N ARG A 8 -0.89 -15.44 23.36
CA ARG A 8 -0.70 -14.02 23.09
C ARG A 8 -1.66 -13.58 21.99
N PRO A 9 -2.43 -12.49 22.19
CA PRO A 9 -3.20 -11.90 21.12
C PRO A 9 -2.26 -11.55 19.96
N LEU A 10 -2.61 -11.95 18.74
CA LEU A 10 -1.93 -11.45 17.56
C LEU A 10 -2.13 -9.94 17.54
N ILE A 11 -1.09 -9.17 17.88
CA ILE A 11 -1.11 -7.71 17.75
C ILE A 11 -1.17 -7.44 16.24
N ARG A 12 -2.37 -7.26 15.72
CA ARG A 12 -2.57 -6.68 14.39
C ARG A 12 -2.12 -5.24 14.51
N ARG A 13 -0.83 -4.97 14.29
CA ARG A 13 -0.36 -3.60 14.02
C ARG A 13 -1.27 -3.08 12.93
N GLY A 14 -2.13 -2.12 13.26
CA GLY A 14 -2.95 -1.43 12.28
C GLY A 14 -1.99 -0.98 11.19
N SER A 15 -2.18 -1.50 9.96
CA SER A 15 -1.42 -1.01 8.82
C SER A 15 -1.60 0.50 8.86
N ARG A 16 -0.52 1.24 9.08
CA ARG A 16 -0.53 2.70 9.00
C ARG A 16 -1.11 3.01 7.62
N SER A 17 -2.40 3.33 7.58
CA SER A 17 -3.11 3.48 6.33
C SER A 17 -2.38 4.59 5.62
N ALA A 18 -1.79 4.27 4.46
CA ALA A 18 -1.06 5.26 3.72
C ALA A 18 -2.04 6.43 3.45
N PRO A 19 -1.69 7.69 3.79
CA PRO A 19 -2.63 8.80 3.67
C PRO A 19 -3.14 9.01 2.24
N TRP A 20 -2.34 8.62 1.24
CA TRP A 20 -2.69 8.60 -0.18
C TRP A 20 -3.56 7.40 -0.61
N PHE A 21 -3.90 6.47 0.29
CA PHE A 21 -4.70 5.29 -0.06
C PHE A 21 -6.20 5.54 0.15
N THR A 22 -6.82 6.11 -0.89
CA THR A 22 -8.21 6.57 -0.89
C THR A 22 -9.26 5.44 -0.88
N GLY A 23 -10.52 5.82 -0.66
CA GLY A 23 -11.67 4.91 -0.73
C GLY A 23 -11.82 4.26 -2.11
N GLU A 24 -11.57 5.01 -3.17
CA GLU A 24 -11.58 4.52 -4.56
C GLU A 24 -10.53 3.42 -4.76
N LEU A 25 -9.29 3.63 -4.33
CA LEU A 25 -8.25 2.60 -4.43
C LEU A 25 -8.60 1.34 -3.63
N ARG A 26 -9.26 1.48 -2.47
CA ARG A 26 -9.81 0.34 -1.71
C ARG A 26 -10.89 -0.40 -2.48
N GLU A 27 -11.77 0.31 -3.17
CA GLU A 27 -12.81 -0.29 -4.00
C GLU A 27 -12.21 -0.99 -5.22
N MET A 28 -11.30 -0.36 -5.95
CA MET A 28 -10.59 -0.99 -7.07
C MET A 28 -9.85 -2.26 -6.63
N LYS A 29 -9.21 -2.25 -5.45
CA LYS A 29 -8.55 -3.44 -4.88
C LYS A 29 -9.55 -4.54 -4.54
N ARG A 30 -10.74 -4.20 -4.00
CA ARG A 30 -11.82 -5.16 -3.74
C ARG A 30 -12.37 -5.74 -5.05
N ARG A 31 -12.59 -4.90 -6.07
CA ARG A 31 -13.06 -5.30 -7.39
C ARG A 31 -12.07 -6.26 -8.07
N LYS A 32 -10.77 -5.99 -7.98
CA LYS A 32 -9.72 -6.92 -8.45
C LYS A 32 -9.89 -8.31 -7.82
N ARG A 33 -10.06 -8.39 -6.50
CA ARG A 33 -10.25 -9.69 -5.82
C ARG A 33 -11.52 -10.41 -6.29
N ARG A 34 -12.61 -9.69 -6.53
CA ARG A 34 -13.86 -10.28 -7.03
C ARG A 34 -13.65 -10.88 -8.43
N LEU A 35 -12.99 -10.14 -9.32
CA LEU A 35 -12.62 -10.62 -10.66
C LEU A 35 -11.71 -11.85 -10.61
N GLU A 36 -10.73 -11.86 -9.70
CA GLU A 36 -9.88 -13.04 -9.51
C GLU A 36 -10.67 -14.24 -9.00
N SER A 37 -11.62 -14.03 -8.08
CA SER A 37 -12.48 -15.11 -7.58
C SER A 37 -13.41 -15.65 -8.67
N SER A 38 -13.98 -14.80 -9.53
CA SER A 38 -14.79 -15.27 -10.66
C SER A 38 -13.94 -16.03 -11.68
N TRP A 39 -12.74 -15.54 -12.00
CA TRP A 39 -11.81 -16.24 -12.90
C TRP A 39 -11.37 -17.61 -12.37
N ARG A 40 -11.15 -17.76 -11.05
CA ARG A 40 -10.85 -19.07 -10.47
C ARG A 40 -11.99 -20.09 -10.65
N ALA A 41 -13.23 -19.63 -10.79
CA ALA A 41 -14.38 -20.49 -11.04
C ALA A 41 -14.56 -20.79 -12.54
N SER A 42 -14.42 -19.77 -13.39
CA SER A 42 -14.70 -19.88 -14.84
C SER A 42 -13.51 -20.35 -15.70
N HIS A 43 -12.28 -20.06 -15.28
CA HIS A 43 -11.04 -20.20 -16.06
C HIS A 43 -11.08 -19.57 -17.46
N SER A 44 -11.99 -18.63 -17.72
CA SER A 44 -12.16 -18.02 -19.04
C SER A 44 -11.00 -17.07 -19.39
N GLU A 45 -10.61 -17.05 -20.66
CA GLU A 45 -9.64 -16.09 -21.19
C GLU A 45 -10.16 -14.64 -21.19
N SER A 46 -11.47 -14.46 -21.37
CA SER A 46 -12.12 -13.14 -21.29
C SER A 46 -12.00 -12.54 -19.89
N ASP A 47 -12.12 -13.35 -18.85
CA ASP A 47 -11.92 -12.90 -17.46
C ASP A 47 -10.45 -12.54 -17.20
N ARG A 48 -9.52 -13.27 -17.82
CA ARG A 48 -8.08 -12.97 -17.72
C ARG A 48 -7.73 -11.63 -18.35
N THR A 49 -8.32 -11.28 -19.50
CA THR A 49 -8.09 -9.95 -20.13
C THR A 49 -8.71 -8.83 -19.30
N LEU A 50 -9.90 -9.05 -18.72
CA LEU A 50 -10.55 -8.12 -17.82
C LEU A 50 -9.74 -7.84 -16.55
N ILE A 51 -9.19 -8.88 -15.91
CA ILE A 51 -8.29 -8.73 -14.76
C ILE A 51 -7.05 -7.91 -15.14
N LYS A 52 -6.42 -8.21 -16.28
CA LYS A 52 -5.25 -7.45 -16.76
C LYS A 52 -5.56 -5.97 -17.01
N ALA A 53 -6.71 -5.68 -17.62
CA ALA A 53 -7.16 -4.31 -17.84
C ALA A 53 -7.41 -3.58 -16.51
N HIS A 54 -8.12 -4.23 -15.58
CA HIS A 54 -8.42 -3.68 -14.26
C HIS A 54 -7.15 -3.42 -13.43
N VAL A 55 -6.18 -4.33 -13.46
CA VAL A 55 -4.88 -4.15 -12.79
C VAL A 55 -4.12 -2.96 -13.36
N ARG A 56 -4.11 -2.78 -14.69
CA ARG A 56 -3.48 -1.62 -15.33
C ARG A 56 -4.13 -0.31 -14.88
N ALA A 57 -5.47 -0.24 -14.91
CA ALA A 57 -6.22 0.94 -14.43
C ALA A 57 -5.92 1.23 -12.95
N TYR A 58 -5.91 0.20 -12.11
CA TYR A 58 -5.58 0.34 -10.68
C TYR A 58 -4.18 0.89 -10.43
N LEU A 59 -3.17 0.42 -11.18
CA LEU A 59 -1.80 0.94 -11.06
C LEU A 59 -1.68 2.39 -11.53
N VAL A 60 -2.43 2.79 -12.56
CA VAL A 60 -2.51 4.19 -13.01
C VAL A 60 -3.14 5.06 -11.92
N ALA A 61 -4.26 4.64 -11.34
CA ALA A 61 -4.92 5.35 -10.26
C ALA A 61 -4.01 5.51 -9.03
N ILE A 62 -3.28 4.45 -8.63
CA ILE A 62 -2.28 4.55 -7.54
C ILE A 62 -1.23 5.62 -7.83
N LYS A 63 -0.70 5.65 -9.05
CA LYS A 63 0.33 6.63 -9.44
C LYS A 63 -0.24 8.05 -9.42
N ALA A 64 -1.47 8.24 -9.91
CA ALA A 64 -2.15 9.54 -9.90
C ALA A 64 -2.37 10.04 -8.47
N GLU A 65 -2.91 9.19 -7.59
CA GLU A 65 -3.20 9.57 -6.21
C GLU A 65 -1.93 9.88 -5.41
N LYS A 66 -0.88 9.07 -5.58
CA LYS A 66 0.44 9.36 -4.99
C LYS A 66 0.99 10.69 -5.46
N ARG A 67 0.95 10.96 -6.77
CA ARG A 67 1.40 12.24 -7.33
C ARG A 67 0.61 13.39 -6.73
N SER A 68 -0.72 13.32 -6.73
CA SER A 68 -1.61 14.32 -6.13
C SER A 68 -1.24 14.60 -4.67
N HIS A 69 -1.13 13.55 -3.85
CA HIS A 69 -0.77 13.68 -2.44
C HIS A 69 0.59 14.35 -2.21
N PHE A 70 1.63 13.89 -2.91
CA PHE A 70 2.97 14.45 -2.72
C PHE A 70 3.11 15.86 -3.33
N THR A 71 2.44 16.16 -4.45
CA THR A 71 2.37 17.51 -5.00
C THR A 71 1.70 18.47 -4.03
N ALA A 72 0.56 18.08 -3.45
CA ALA A 72 -0.12 18.87 -2.42
C ALA A 72 0.74 19.05 -1.16
N LEU A 73 1.45 17.99 -0.74
CA LEU A 73 2.35 18.04 0.41
C LEU A 73 3.53 19.00 0.16
N ILE A 74 4.13 18.97 -1.02
CA ILE A 74 5.21 19.89 -1.41
C ILE A 74 4.70 21.33 -1.42
N ALA A 75 3.56 21.60 -2.07
CA ALA A 75 2.94 22.92 -2.11
C ALA A 75 2.62 23.44 -0.70
N SER A 76 2.09 22.59 0.20
CA SER A 76 1.83 22.99 1.60
C SER A 76 3.10 23.29 2.42
N SER A 77 4.26 22.85 1.93
CA SER A 77 5.56 22.99 2.59
C SER A 77 6.41 24.14 2.04
N GLU A 78 5.85 24.98 1.16
CA GLU A 78 6.55 26.03 0.38
C GLU A 78 7.37 27.03 1.21
N ASN A 79 7.13 27.16 2.52
CA ASN A 79 7.93 27.99 3.44
C ASN A 79 8.66 27.22 4.55
N ARG A 80 8.87 25.90 4.38
CA ARG A 80 9.49 25.02 5.39
C ARG A 80 10.55 24.11 4.75
N PRO A 81 11.78 24.61 4.53
CA PRO A 81 12.82 23.85 3.82
C PRO A 81 13.10 22.50 4.49
N ALA A 82 13.17 22.44 5.83
CA ALA A 82 13.36 21.18 6.57
C ALA A 82 12.24 20.15 6.34
N ALA A 83 10.99 20.60 6.13
CA ALA A 83 9.88 19.71 5.82
C ALA A 83 9.99 19.19 4.37
N LEU A 84 10.33 20.07 3.43
CA LEU A 84 10.56 19.72 2.03
C LEU A 84 11.68 18.68 1.89
N PHE A 85 12.82 18.88 2.55
CA PHE A 85 13.91 17.90 2.56
C PHE A 85 13.49 16.54 3.14
N ARG A 86 12.67 16.51 4.20
CA ARG A 86 12.14 15.24 4.73
C ARG A 86 11.25 14.52 3.71
N VAL A 87 10.35 15.24 3.03
CA VAL A 87 9.48 14.67 2.00
C VAL A 87 10.29 14.13 0.84
N THR A 88 11.24 14.91 0.31
CA THR A 88 12.13 14.49 -0.77
C THR A 88 12.99 13.29 -0.39
N ARG A 89 13.55 13.27 0.83
CA ARG A 89 14.32 12.12 1.35
C ARG A 89 13.45 10.86 1.44
N SER A 90 12.18 10.98 1.83
CA SER A 90 11.25 9.84 1.88
C SER A 90 10.87 9.29 0.50
N LEU A 91 10.94 10.12 -0.55
CA LEU A 91 10.68 9.72 -1.93
C LEU A 91 11.89 9.00 -2.55
N ILE A 92 13.10 9.47 -2.24
CA ILE A 92 14.37 8.96 -2.80
C ILE A 92 14.84 7.70 -2.05
N HIS A 93 14.78 7.69 -0.71
CA HIS A 93 15.29 6.58 0.11
C HIS A 93 14.18 5.59 0.50
N ARG A 94 13.49 5.06 -0.50
CA ARG A 94 12.33 4.19 -0.30
C ARG A 94 12.68 2.81 0.31
N ASP A 95 13.97 2.47 0.37
CA ASP A 95 14.48 1.19 0.88
C ASP A 95 15.19 1.28 2.26
N ALA A 96 15.42 2.46 2.84
CA ALA A 96 16.13 2.58 4.12
C ALA A 96 15.22 2.48 5.37
N ARG A 97 13.97 2.04 5.21
CA ARG A 97 12.99 1.92 6.31
C ARG A 97 12.44 0.51 6.53
N GLU A 98 13.12 -0.48 5.98
CA GLU A 98 12.94 -1.89 6.33
C GLU A 98 14.34 -2.44 6.69
N ASP A 99 14.84 -2.07 7.86
CA ASP A 99 15.75 -2.97 8.58
C ASP A 99 15.46 -2.93 10.08
N PRO A 100 14.53 -3.77 10.57
CA PRO A 100 14.35 -3.98 12.00
C PRO A 100 15.48 -4.81 12.67
N LEU A 101 16.60 -5.08 11.99
CA LEU A 101 17.63 -6.02 12.45
C LEU A 101 19.06 -5.45 12.46
N GLU A 102 19.24 -4.17 12.76
CA GLU A 102 20.54 -3.66 13.20
C GLU A 102 20.40 -2.89 14.51
N GLY A 103 20.95 -3.46 15.59
CA GLY A 103 21.08 -2.76 16.87
C GLY A 103 20.53 -3.48 18.10
N ARG A 104 20.91 -4.74 18.32
CA ARG A 104 21.15 -5.22 19.68
C ARG A 104 22.41 -6.08 19.69
N ALA A 105 23.53 -5.41 19.46
CA ALA A 105 24.83 -5.90 19.88
C ALA A 105 24.97 -5.62 21.39
N GLU A 106 25.60 -6.57 22.08
CA GLU A 106 26.23 -6.49 23.40
C GLU A 106 25.35 -6.14 24.62
N ASP A 107 25.02 -7.16 25.42
CA ASP A 107 25.39 -7.32 26.84
C ASP A 107 24.77 -8.62 27.39
#